data_AF-A0AA36IYG9-F1
#
_entry.id   AF-A0AA36IYG9-F1
#
_cell.length_a   1.000
_cell.length_b   1.000
_cell.length_c   1.000
_cell.angle_alpha   90.00
_cell.angle_beta   90.00
_cell.angle_gamma   90.00
#
_symmetry.space_group_name_H-M   'P 1'
#
loop_
_entity.id
_entity.type
_entity.pdbx_description
1 polymer ?
#
loop_
_entity_poly.entity_id
_entity_poly.type
_entity_poly.pdbx_seq_one_letter_code
_entity_poly.pdbx_strand_id
1 'polypeptide(L)'
;MKMQYDLRQEAAGTRPAIQAAAVAAAEFEEPQEPLALDLHVETAALQRAHRALRASNTFASPKWTDEEGLGLSWPCPVCGTLLEKGEKVVSPSAGAELDGPAQAEEVLGARIEVLEELLSKTRPQAAEAAACQRRLRAAEAKTVDLEAALDLASRTCDELFSTLELQTAEFQAFAAQVRAAAGPWLEQQNQLEVQLGAVLKAITLPGEKPNKLREELQTERRRLQVSRRRSRRESAQKHEATIRALQTKLLEAEAPERTGLEQDLRQQLDRSSLKASELESALAQQQAKATEEATELKAQVAALEEGAEAKQREAHEAKVSRAKLRIQRTGEGKGLVARSLEVLSTGVVVYKLCAGNGKWQERFLAVTPAPPAAPESLKWSKDVSRRRLSSPSVVPLKEVVHVGFGSDALPEKHRQEVSWCCFSVWTAQRSFHFKAGDERIAENFVLGLSRLCPGTKPASVHSLILHRALGKLGPDGAARAAAISAAVRRAAEVRKEELQAAESAQAAKSEEEDEDEEGEESEHTSDEEKSATSAEPERIPIKNRAALCSYFDALDNVQQRDVVCAKMS
;
A
#
# COMPACT_ATOMS: atom_id res chain seq x y z
N MET A 1 -52.14 -18.83 19.35
CA MET A 1 -52.00 -17.49 18.74
C MET A 1 -50.77 -16.73 19.23
N LYS A 2 -50.43 -16.72 20.54
CA LYS A 2 -49.22 -16.06 21.05
C LYS A 2 -47.90 -16.54 20.38
N MET A 3 -47.74 -17.86 20.26
CA MET A 3 -46.59 -18.47 19.56
C MET A 3 -46.45 -18.11 18.07
N GLN A 4 -47.57 -17.86 17.36
CA GLN A 4 -47.54 -17.41 15.95
C GLN A 4 -47.21 -15.92 15.82
N TYR A 5 -47.45 -15.14 16.89
CA TYR A 5 -47.09 -13.73 16.95
C TYR A 5 -45.60 -13.56 17.27
N ASP A 6 -45.07 -14.37 18.18
CA ASP A 6 -43.66 -14.36 18.58
C ASP A 6 -42.74 -14.81 17.42
N LEU A 7 -43.11 -15.90 16.70
CA LEU A 7 -42.41 -16.34 15.48
C LEU A 7 -42.44 -15.31 14.34
N ARG A 8 -43.46 -14.44 14.29
CA ARG A 8 -43.55 -13.36 13.28
C ARG A 8 -42.70 -12.15 13.66
N GLN A 9 -42.49 -11.87 14.95
CA GLN A 9 -41.61 -10.79 15.38
C GLN A 9 -40.13 -11.15 15.23
N GLU A 10 -39.73 -12.41 15.48
CA GLU A 10 -38.35 -12.86 15.25
C GLU A 10 -37.99 -12.92 13.75
N ALA A 11 -38.94 -13.32 12.89
CA ALA A 11 -38.74 -13.33 11.43
C ALA A 11 -38.64 -11.92 10.82
N ALA A 12 -39.17 -10.88 11.50
CA ALA A 12 -39.06 -9.50 11.04
C ALA A 12 -37.68 -8.89 11.33
N GLY A 13 -36.98 -9.36 12.37
CA GLY A 13 -35.65 -8.86 12.76
C GLY A 13 -34.48 -9.45 11.95
N THR A 14 -34.65 -10.65 11.36
CA THR A 14 -33.58 -11.35 10.61
C THR A 14 -33.52 -10.98 9.13
N ARG A 15 -34.62 -10.45 8.57
CA ARG A 15 -34.72 -10.05 7.16
C ARG A 15 -33.75 -8.94 6.73
N PRO A 16 -33.48 -7.89 7.52
CA PRO A 16 -32.50 -6.85 7.18
C PRO A 16 -31.07 -7.37 7.12
N ALA A 17 -30.70 -8.32 7.99
CA ALA A 17 -29.35 -8.88 8.05
C ALA A 17 -29.02 -9.74 6.81
N ILE A 18 -29.99 -10.54 6.35
CA ILE A 18 -29.85 -11.36 5.13
C ILE A 18 -29.79 -10.47 3.88
N GLN A 19 -30.54 -9.36 3.86
CA GLN A 19 -30.56 -8.43 2.74
C GLN A 19 -29.26 -7.60 2.66
N ALA A 20 -28.67 -7.24 3.81
CA ALA A 20 -27.35 -6.58 3.87
C ALA A 20 -26.21 -7.51 3.40
N ALA A 21 -26.25 -8.79 3.79
CA ALA A 21 -25.27 -9.79 3.33
C ALA A 21 -25.37 -10.06 1.81
N ALA A 22 -26.59 -10.05 1.25
CA ALA A 22 -26.80 -10.24 -0.19
C ALA A 22 -26.35 -9.03 -1.03
N VAL A 23 -26.47 -7.80 -0.52
CA VAL A 23 -25.96 -6.59 -1.19
C VAL A 23 -24.43 -6.54 -1.15
N ALA A 24 -23.81 -6.93 -0.03
CA ALA A 24 -22.35 -7.02 0.08
C ALA A 24 -21.74 -8.09 -0.86
N ALA A 25 -22.49 -9.13 -1.20
CA ALA A 25 -22.07 -10.15 -2.16
C ALA A 25 -22.24 -9.72 -3.65
N ALA A 26 -23.10 -8.73 -3.92
CA ALA A 26 -23.42 -8.29 -5.29
C ALA A 26 -22.46 -7.19 -5.82
N GLU A 27 -21.69 -6.52 -4.96
CA GLU A 27 -20.72 -5.48 -5.34
C GLU A 27 -19.30 -6.01 -5.61
N PHE A 28 -19.11 -7.33 -5.67
CA PHE A 28 -17.82 -7.94 -5.98
C PHE A 28 -17.59 -7.98 -7.50
N GLU A 29 -17.25 -6.82 -8.09
CA GLU A 29 -16.67 -6.77 -9.44
C GLU A 29 -15.26 -7.37 -9.40
N GLU A 30 -15.11 -8.52 -10.03
CA GLU A 30 -13.86 -9.25 -10.22
C GLU A 30 -12.90 -8.42 -11.10
N PRO A 31 -11.78 -7.90 -10.56
CA PRO A 31 -10.82 -7.18 -11.39
C PRO A 31 -10.13 -8.18 -12.31
N GLN A 32 -10.28 -8.01 -13.63
CA GLN A 32 -9.55 -8.80 -14.61
C GLN A 32 -8.03 -8.65 -14.39
N GLU A 33 -7.40 -9.72 -13.92
CA GLU A 33 -5.95 -9.83 -13.75
C GLU A 33 -5.24 -9.82 -15.11
N PRO A 34 -4.22 -8.97 -15.31
CA PRO A 34 -3.23 -9.15 -16.36
C PRO A 34 -2.05 -9.95 -15.79
N LEU A 35 -2.16 -11.28 -15.65
CA LEU A 35 -1.11 -12.10 -15.05
C LEU A 35 -0.66 -13.24 -15.94
N ALA A 36 0.47 -13.01 -16.63
CA ALA A 36 1.45 -14.04 -16.99
C ALA A 36 2.82 -13.46 -17.39
N LEU A 37 2.90 -12.20 -17.83
CA LEU A 37 4.15 -11.62 -18.36
C LEU A 37 5.06 -10.95 -17.31
N ASP A 38 4.54 -10.54 -16.14
CA ASP A 38 5.34 -9.78 -15.16
C ASP A 38 6.13 -10.63 -14.15
N LEU A 39 5.72 -11.87 -13.88
CA LEU A 39 6.41 -12.73 -12.90
C LEU A 39 7.87 -13.04 -13.29
N HIS A 40 8.16 -13.09 -14.60
CA HIS A 40 9.51 -13.31 -15.12
C HIS A 40 10.41 -12.08 -15.00
N VAL A 41 9.84 -10.88 -15.10
CA VAL A 41 10.57 -9.62 -14.96
C VAL A 41 10.92 -9.39 -13.48
N GLU A 42 9.99 -9.70 -12.58
CA GLU A 42 10.21 -9.61 -11.13
C GLU A 42 11.20 -10.65 -10.61
N THR A 43 11.12 -11.90 -11.08
CA THR A 43 12.15 -12.92 -10.73
C THR A 43 13.54 -12.55 -11.26
N ALA A 44 13.64 -11.96 -12.46
CA ALA A 44 14.90 -11.46 -12.98
C ALA A 44 15.44 -10.22 -12.23
N ALA A 45 14.56 -9.38 -11.69
CA ALA A 45 14.93 -8.24 -10.84
C ALA A 45 15.42 -8.71 -9.46
N LEU A 46 14.71 -9.65 -8.83
CA LEU A 46 15.11 -10.29 -7.57
C LEU A 46 16.46 -11.02 -7.71
N GLN A 47 16.69 -11.74 -8.80
CA GLN A 47 17.99 -12.38 -9.07
C GLN A 47 19.14 -11.38 -9.29
N ARG A 48 18.86 -10.16 -9.78
CA ARG A 48 19.86 -9.09 -9.92
C ARG A 48 20.13 -8.42 -8.58
N ALA A 49 19.10 -8.13 -7.79
CA ALA A 49 19.24 -7.61 -6.43
C ALA A 49 20.00 -8.60 -5.52
N HIS A 50 19.73 -9.90 -5.64
CA HIS A 50 20.42 -10.94 -4.89
C HIS A 50 21.90 -11.09 -5.31
N ARG A 51 22.21 -10.94 -6.61
CA ARG A 51 23.60 -10.90 -7.09
C ARG A 51 24.36 -9.67 -6.58
N ALA A 52 23.69 -8.51 -6.53
CA ALA A 52 24.25 -7.30 -5.95
C ALA A 52 24.49 -7.44 -4.43
N LEU A 53 23.55 -8.05 -3.70
CA LEU A 53 23.69 -8.32 -2.27
C LEU A 53 24.77 -9.36 -1.95
N ARG A 54 24.93 -10.39 -2.78
CA ARG A 54 26.07 -11.32 -2.67
C ARG A 54 27.42 -10.65 -2.92
N ALA A 55 27.46 -9.67 -3.83
CA ALA A 55 28.68 -8.91 -4.08
C ALA A 55 29.00 -7.90 -2.95
N SER A 56 27.99 -7.46 -2.18
CA SER A 56 28.17 -6.54 -1.06
C SER A 56 28.33 -7.21 0.31
N ASN A 57 27.85 -8.45 0.50
CA ASN A 57 28.04 -9.20 1.74
C ASN A 57 29.36 -9.98 1.73
N THR A 58 30.48 -9.27 1.90
CA THR A 58 31.67 -9.82 2.56
C THR A 58 31.46 -9.81 4.08
N PHE A 59 30.41 -10.46 4.56
CA PHE A 59 30.31 -10.81 5.98
C PHE A 59 31.12 -12.08 6.17
N ALA A 60 32.26 -11.96 6.86
CA ALA A 60 33.04 -13.11 7.28
C ALA A 60 32.12 -14.05 8.08
N SER A 61 31.83 -15.23 7.53
CA SER A 61 31.25 -16.30 8.34
C SER A 61 32.18 -16.60 9.50
N PRO A 62 31.65 -16.86 10.72
CA PRO A 62 32.47 -17.34 11.83
C PRO A 62 33.28 -18.54 11.36
N LYS A 63 34.57 -18.59 11.68
CA LYS A 63 35.39 -19.78 11.44
C LYS A 63 34.81 -20.91 12.28
N TRP A 64 34.02 -21.78 11.66
CA TRP A 64 33.75 -23.11 12.21
C TRP A 64 35.07 -23.85 12.10
N THR A 65 35.70 -24.10 13.24
CA THR A 65 36.91 -24.91 13.32
C THR A 65 36.58 -26.32 12.82
N ASP A 66 37.29 -26.74 11.78
CA ASP A 66 37.29 -28.10 11.27
C ASP A 66 37.82 -29.04 12.37
N GLU A 67 36.93 -29.57 13.20
CA GLU A 67 37.15 -30.83 13.88
C GLU A 67 36.27 -31.91 13.24
N GLU A 68 36.96 -32.87 12.63
CA GLU A 68 36.52 -34.22 12.28
C GLU A 68 35.46 -34.39 11.16
N GLY A 69 35.97 -34.50 9.93
CA GLY A 69 35.95 -35.82 9.29
C GLY A 69 34.65 -36.35 8.66
N LEU A 70 33.61 -35.54 8.43
CA LEU A 70 32.45 -35.99 7.65
C LEU A 70 32.20 -35.10 6.43
N GLY A 71 32.67 -35.60 5.28
CA GLY A 71 32.49 -34.98 3.96
C GLY A 71 31.06 -35.06 3.44
N LEU A 72 30.14 -34.34 4.07
CA LEU A 72 28.79 -34.12 3.56
C LEU A 72 28.70 -32.70 3.01
N SER A 73 28.62 -32.57 1.69
CA SER A 73 28.31 -31.29 1.03
C SER A 73 26.82 -31.01 1.23
N TRP A 74 26.49 -30.06 2.11
CA TRP A 74 25.12 -29.60 2.26
C TRP A 74 24.81 -28.58 1.14
N PRO A 75 23.80 -28.84 0.27
CA PRO A 75 23.40 -27.87 -0.73
C PRO A 75 22.86 -26.62 -0.03
N CYS A 76 23.09 -25.45 -0.64
CA CYS A 76 22.53 -24.19 -0.14
C CYS A 76 21.00 -24.33 0.02
N PRO A 77 20.42 -24.09 1.21
CA PRO A 77 19.00 -24.37 1.47
C PRO A 77 18.02 -23.48 0.67
N VAL A 78 18.51 -22.45 -0.03
CA VAL A 78 17.68 -21.51 -0.78
C VAL A 78 17.76 -21.71 -2.30
N CYS A 79 18.91 -22.14 -2.84
CA CYS A 79 19.08 -22.30 -4.28
C CYS A 79 19.57 -23.68 -4.74
N GLY A 80 19.77 -24.62 -3.81
CA GLY A 80 20.09 -26.02 -4.12
C GLY A 80 21.44 -26.26 -4.80
N THR A 81 22.25 -25.22 -5.03
CA THR A 81 23.54 -25.36 -5.72
C THR A 81 24.56 -26.01 -4.79
N LEU A 82 25.08 -27.15 -5.23
CA LEU A 82 26.21 -27.84 -4.62
C LEU A 82 27.47 -27.04 -4.94
N LEU A 83 28.13 -26.52 -3.91
CA LEU A 83 29.43 -25.86 -4.03
C LEU A 83 30.48 -26.93 -4.41
N GLU A 84 30.95 -26.89 -5.66
CA GLU A 84 32.08 -27.71 -6.08
C GLU A 84 33.34 -27.26 -5.31
N LYS A 85 33.97 -28.22 -4.62
CA LYS A 85 35.25 -28.03 -3.94
C LYS A 85 36.31 -27.67 -4.98
N GLY A 86 36.70 -26.40 -5.07
CA GLY A 86 37.81 -26.02 -5.96
C GLY A 86 38.22 -24.56 -6.02
N GLU A 87 37.37 -23.59 -5.69
CA GLU A 87 37.79 -22.18 -5.75
C GLU A 87 38.42 -21.72 -4.43
N LYS A 88 39.74 -21.48 -4.46
CA LYS A 88 40.46 -20.77 -3.41
C LYS A 88 39.88 -19.37 -3.26
N VAL A 89 39.02 -19.20 -2.26
CA VAL A 89 38.66 -17.87 -1.73
C VAL A 89 39.94 -17.27 -1.15
N VAL A 90 40.52 -16.33 -1.89
CA VAL A 90 41.60 -15.47 -1.40
C VAL A 90 40.99 -14.66 -0.26
N SER A 91 41.31 -15.04 0.98
CA SER A 91 41.03 -14.21 2.15
C SER A 91 41.79 -12.89 1.98
N PRO A 92 41.14 -11.73 2.14
CA PRO A 92 41.87 -10.47 2.22
C PRO A 92 42.68 -10.52 3.50
N SER A 93 44.00 -10.67 3.34
CA SER A 93 44.96 -10.54 4.43
C SER A 93 44.84 -9.14 5.03
N ALA A 94 44.58 -9.13 6.33
CA ALA A 94 44.70 -8.00 7.23
C ALA A 94 46.02 -7.25 7.03
N GLY A 95 46.00 -5.91 7.15
CA GLY A 95 47.23 -5.14 7.22
C GLY A 95 47.19 -3.67 6.80
N ALA A 96 46.04 -2.99 6.85
CA ALA A 96 46.02 -1.53 6.74
C ALA A 96 45.52 -0.96 8.07
N GLU A 97 46.46 -0.71 8.99
CA GLU A 97 46.24 0.22 10.09
C GLU A 97 45.89 1.57 9.46
N LEU A 98 44.65 2.03 9.68
CA LEU A 98 44.19 3.33 9.24
C LEU A 98 44.83 4.38 10.16
N ASP A 99 45.75 5.17 9.62
CA ASP A 99 46.42 6.26 10.32
C ASP A 99 45.42 7.40 10.62
N GLY A 100 44.87 7.37 11.84
CA GLY A 100 44.26 8.52 12.50
C GLY A 100 42.72 8.59 12.44
N PRO A 101 42.08 9.08 13.52
CA PRO A 101 40.61 9.13 13.66
C PRO A 101 39.91 9.96 12.58
N ALA A 102 40.59 10.95 11.97
CA ALA A 102 40.03 11.79 10.93
C ALA A 102 39.75 11.05 9.61
N GLN A 103 40.61 10.10 9.20
CA GLN A 103 40.35 9.30 7.99
C GLN A 103 39.26 8.25 8.21
N ALA A 104 39.10 7.77 9.44
CA ALA A 104 38.01 6.86 9.80
C ALA A 104 36.64 7.56 9.73
N GLU A 105 36.56 8.82 10.18
CA GLU A 105 35.34 9.64 10.05
C GLU A 105 34.99 9.95 8.60
N GLU A 106 35.98 10.24 7.75
CA GLU A 106 35.75 10.51 6.32
C GLU A 106 35.27 9.26 5.55
N VAL A 107 35.81 8.07 5.89
CA VAL A 107 35.37 6.79 5.34
C VAL A 107 33.96 6.42 5.83
N LEU A 108 33.62 6.75 7.09
CA LEU A 108 32.27 6.57 7.63
C LEU A 108 31.26 7.53 6.96
N GLY A 109 31.62 8.79 6.75
CA GLY A 109 30.76 9.76 6.04
C GLY A 109 30.45 9.34 4.61
N ALA A 110 31.46 8.88 3.86
CA ALA A 110 31.29 8.34 2.51
C ALA A 110 30.34 7.14 2.45
N ARG A 111 30.43 6.27 3.45
CA ARG A 111 29.54 5.12 3.61
C ARG A 111 28.11 5.56 3.94
N ILE A 112 27.94 6.57 4.79
CA ILE A 112 26.64 7.14 5.13
C ILE A 112 25.98 7.76 3.89
N GLU A 113 26.68 8.54 3.07
CA GLU A 113 26.09 9.14 1.86
C GLU A 113 25.71 8.12 0.78
N VAL A 114 26.53 7.08 0.55
CA VAL A 114 26.16 5.97 -0.36
C VAL A 114 24.96 5.21 0.21
N LEU A 115 24.91 5.01 1.52
CA LEU A 115 23.74 4.47 2.20
C LEU A 115 22.54 5.40 2.06
N GLU A 116 22.69 6.72 2.12
CA GLU A 116 21.60 7.68 1.95
C GLU A 116 21.09 7.75 0.51
N GLU A 117 21.95 7.65 -0.49
CA GLU A 117 21.54 7.59 -1.90
C GLU A 117 20.88 6.25 -2.24
N LEU A 118 21.44 5.13 -1.74
CA LEU A 118 20.77 3.83 -1.81
C LEU A 118 19.45 3.87 -1.05
N LEU A 119 19.38 4.47 0.13
CA LEU A 119 18.14 4.73 0.88
C LEU A 119 17.20 5.63 0.09
N SER A 120 17.67 6.61 -0.68
CA SER A 120 16.81 7.48 -1.49
C SER A 120 16.21 6.78 -2.71
N LYS A 121 16.95 5.84 -3.33
CA LYS A 121 16.51 5.04 -4.48
C LYS A 121 15.68 3.83 -4.04
N THR A 122 16.00 3.28 -2.87
CA THR A 122 15.18 2.27 -2.22
C THR A 122 14.02 2.89 -1.47
N ARG A 123 13.98 4.19 -1.14
CA ARG A 123 12.83 4.86 -0.50
C ARG A 123 11.53 4.72 -1.30
N PRO A 124 11.48 4.91 -2.63
CA PRO A 124 10.26 4.62 -3.39
C PRO A 124 9.94 3.12 -3.38
N GLN A 125 10.94 2.24 -3.50
CA GLN A 125 10.74 0.79 -3.41
C GLN A 125 10.33 0.33 -2.00
N ALA A 126 10.76 1.03 -0.95
CA ALA A 126 10.47 0.79 0.44
C ALA A 126 9.11 1.40 0.80
N ALA A 127 8.72 2.50 0.17
CA ALA A 127 7.37 3.04 0.24
C ALA A 127 6.37 2.12 -0.47
N GLU A 128 6.73 1.57 -1.63
CA GLU A 128 5.95 0.53 -2.32
C GLU A 128 5.91 -0.77 -1.52
N ALA A 129 7.04 -1.23 -0.96
CA ALA A 129 7.06 -2.40 -0.08
C ALA A 129 6.27 -2.17 1.21
N ALA A 130 6.34 -0.97 1.81
CA ALA A 130 5.53 -0.61 2.97
C ALA A 130 4.03 -0.49 2.61
N ALA A 131 3.70 0.01 1.43
CA ALA A 131 2.34 -0.01 0.92
C ALA A 131 1.84 -1.44 0.70
N CYS A 132 2.67 -2.32 0.12
CA CYS A 132 2.37 -3.73 -0.08
C CYS A 132 2.20 -4.45 1.27
N GLN A 133 3.08 -4.20 2.24
CA GLN A 133 2.97 -4.72 3.61
C GLN A 133 1.72 -4.21 4.32
N ARG A 134 1.33 -2.95 4.14
CA ARG A 134 0.06 -2.42 4.68
C ARG A 134 -1.14 -3.12 4.05
N ARG A 135 -1.13 -3.35 2.73
CA ARG A 135 -2.18 -4.11 2.05
C ARG A 135 -2.23 -5.57 2.51
N LEU A 136 -1.07 -6.19 2.73
CA LEU A 136 -0.97 -7.56 3.27
C LEU A 136 -1.53 -7.62 4.69
N ARG A 137 -1.11 -6.73 5.59
CA ARG A 137 -1.64 -6.67 6.97
C ARG A 137 -3.15 -6.39 7.00
N ALA A 138 -3.65 -5.54 6.11
CA ALA A 138 -5.08 -5.29 5.99
C ALA A 138 -5.84 -6.53 5.48
N ALA A 139 -5.25 -7.29 4.55
CA ALA A 139 -5.81 -8.56 4.11
C ALA A 139 -5.78 -9.62 5.21
N GLU A 140 -4.69 -9.72 5.97
CA GLU A 140 -4.55 -10.63 7.13
C GLU A 140 -5.56 -10.28 8.24
N ALA A 141 -5.74 -8.99 8.55
CA ALA A 141 -6.76 -8.55 9.49
C ALA A 141 -8.17 -8.95 9.00
N LYS A 142 -8.45 -8.75 7.70
CA LYS A 142 -9.72 -9.16 7.09
C LYS A 142 -9.93 -10.67 7.14
N THR A 143 -8.88 -11.48 6.99
CA THR A 143 -9.00 -12.94 7.14
C THR A 143 -9.32 -13.34 8.58
N VAL A 144 -8.70 -12.69 9.57
CA VAL A 144 -9.02 -12.93 10.98
C VAL A 144 -10.47 -12.54 11.30
N ASP A 145 -10.95 -11.41 10.78
CA ASP A 145 -12.34 -10.98 10.95
C ASP A 145 -13.33 -11.98 10.29
N LEU A 146 -12.98 -12.51 9.10
CA LEU A 146 -13.78 -13.52 8.43
C LEU A 146 -13.78 -14.87 9.17
N GLU A 147 -12.65 -15.28 9.73
CA GLU A 147 -12.56 -16.47 10.58
C GLU A 147 -13.41 -16.32 11.84
N ALA A 148 -13.33 -15.17 12.52
CA ALA A 148 -14.17 -14.87 13.68
C ALA A 148 -15.67 -14.86 13.32
N ALA A 149 -16.03 -14.32 12.16
CA ALA A 149 -17.41 -14.34 11.67
C ALA A 149 -17.89 -15.77 11.34
N LEU A 150 -17.02 -16.60 10.76
CA LEU A 150 -17.31 -18.01 10.47
C LEU A 150 -17.51 -18.81 11.76
N ASP A 151 -16.65 -18.62 12.76
CA ASP A 151 -16.77 -19.24 14.08
C ASP A 151 -18.06 -18.84 14.78
N LEU A 152 -18.43 -17.55 14.74
CA LEU A 152 -19.69 -17.06 15.28
C LEU A 152 -20.90 -17.67 14.57
N ALA A 153 -20.85 -17.76 13.24
CA ALA A 153 -21.90 -18.40 12.45
C ALA A 153 -22.02 -19.90 12.81
N SER A 154 -20.90 -20.61 12.97
CA SER A 154 -20.90 -22.02 13.37
C SER A 154 -21.53 -22.22 14.74
N ARG A 155 -21.15 -21.40 15.74
CA ARG A 155 -21.76 -21.45 17.08
C ARG A 155 -23.26 -21.18 17.05
N THR A 156 -23.69 -20.21 16.24
CA THR A 156 -25.10 -19.90 16.06
C THR A 156 -25.86 -21.08 15.44
N CYS A 157 -25.25 -21.77 14.47
CA CYS A 157 -25.82 -23.00 13.91
C CYS A 157 -25.93 -24.11 14.97
N ASP A 158 -24.90 -24.32 15.79
CA ASP A 158 -24.91 -25.34 16.85
C ASP A 158 -25.98 -25.05 17.92
N GLU A 159 -26.16 -23.79 18.29
CA GLU A 159 -27.22 -23.34 19.21
C GLU A 159 -28.62 -23.58 18.61
N LEU A 160 -28.82 -23.27 17.33
CA LEU A 160 -30.07 -23.52 16.63
C LEU A 160 -30.37 -25.02 16.52
N PHE A 161 -29.37 -25.85 16.21
CA PHE A 161 -29.51 -27.30 16.19
C PHE A 161 -29.87 -27.85 17.57
N SER A 162 -29.18 -27.42 18.63
CA SER A 162 -29.46 -27.83 20.01
C SER A 162 -30.88 -27.44 20.43
N THR A 163 -31.34 -26.25 20.04
CA THR A 163 -32.70 -25.78 20.32
C THR A 163 -33.75 -26.62 19.58
N LEU A 164 -33.50 -26.95 18.30
CA LEU A 164 -34.35 -27.83 17.51
C LEU A 164 -34.42 -29.25 18.08
N GLU A 165 -33.31 -29.79 18.58
CA GLU A 165 -33.28 -31.10 19.24
C GLU A 165 -34.12 -31.09 20.53
N LEU A 166 -33.99 -30.04 21.35
CA LEU A 166 -34.79 -29.88 22.57
C LEU A 166 -36.29 -29.80 22.24
N GLN A 167 -36.67 -28.96 21.26
CA GLN A 167 -38.07 -28.85 20.82
C GLN A 167 -38.59 -30.17 20.26
N THR A 168 -37.76 -30.92 19.54
CA THR A 168 -38.12 -32.24 19.02
C THR A 168 -38.35 -33.23 20.15
N ALA A 169 -37.49 -33.23 21.18
CA ALA A 169 -37.65 -34.07 22.36
C ALA A 169 -38.91 -33.72 23.17
N GLU A 170 -39.19 -32.42 23.37
CA GLU A 170 -40.41 -31.93 24.02
C GLU A 170 -41.66 -32.35 23.24
N PHE A 171 -41.64 -32.21 21.91
CA PHE A 171 -42.75 -32.63 21.06
C PHE A 171 -42.97 -34.15 21.11
N GLN A 172 -41.90 -34.95 21.13
CA GLN A 172 -41.99 -36.40 21.28
C GLN A 172 -42.55 -36.79 22.65
N ALA A 173 -42.12 -36.12 23.72
CA ALA A 173 -42.65 -36.35 25.07
C ALA A 173 -44.14 -35.99 25.16
N PHE A 174 -44.54 -34.85 24.57
CA PHE A 174 -45.94 -34.46 24.46
C PHE A 174 -46.76 -35.50 23.67
N ALA A 175 -46.25 -35.94 22.51
CA ALA A 175 -46.92 -36.97 21.70
C ALA A 175 -47.05 -38.30 22.46
N ALA A 176 -46.04 -38.67 23.26
CA ALA A 176 -46.10 -39.86 24.12
C ALA A 176 -47.16 -39.70 25.22
N GLN A 177 -47.26 -38.53 25.87
CA GLN A 177 -48.31 -38.25 26.85
C GLN A 177 -49.71 -38.30 26.23
N VAL A 178 -49.89 -37.72 25.04
CA VAL A 178 -51.17 -37.79 24.30
C VAL A 178 -51.52 -39.24 23.99
N ARG A 179 -50.56 -40.04 23.52
CA ARG A 179 -50.78 -41.49 23.28
C ARG A 179 -51.08 -42.25 24.57
N ALA A 180 -50.41 -41.94 25.68
CA ALA A 180 -50.68 -42.59 26.96
C ALA A 180 -52.06 -42.24 27.51
N ALA A 181 -52.51 -40.99 27.34
CA ALA A 181 -53.84 -40.55 27.76
C ALA A 181 -54.95 -41.08 26.84
N ALA A 182 -54.73 -41.10 25.52
CA ALA A 182 -55.70 -41.56 24.53
C ALA A 182 -55.70 -43.08 24.32
N GLY A 183 -54.60 -43.77 24.65
CA GLY A 183 -54.40 -45.21 24.44
C GLY A 183 -55.47 -46.08 25.10
N PRO A 184 -55.75 -45.92 26.41
CA PRO A 184 -56.81 -46.67 27.07
C PRO A 184 -58.19 -46.41 26.46
N TRP A 185 -58.45 -45.20 25.98
CA TRP A 185 -59.70 -44.85 25.32
C TRP A 185 -59.82 -45.50 23.94
N LEU A 186 -58.75 -45.50 23.13
CA LEU A 186 -58.68 -46.18 21.83
C LEU A 186 -58.78 -47.70 21.97
N GLU A 187 -58.11 -48.29 22.98
CA GLU A 187 -58.23 -49.71 23.30
C GLU A 187 -59.65 -50.06 23.75
N GLN A 188 -60.27 -49.24 24.59
CA GLN A 188 -61.65 -49.43 25.01
C GLN A 188 -62.61 -49.29 23.83
N GLN A 189 -62.39 -48.35 22.91
CA GLN A 189 -63.18 -48.23 21.69
C GLN A 189 -63.05 -49.47 20.81
N ASN A 190 -61.83 -49.95 20.56
CA ASN A 190 -61.58 -51.17 19.78
C ASN A 190 -62.20 -52.40 20.45
N GLN A 191 -62.10 -52.53 21.79
CA GLN A 191 -62.75 -53.61 22.53
C GLN A 191 -64.26 -53.54 22.42
N LEU A 192 -64.85 -52.35 22.52
CA LEU A 192 -66.29 -52.15 22.34
C LEU A 192 -66.72 -52.48 20.91
N GLU A 193 -65.96 -52.10 19.88
CA GLU A 193 -66.25 -52.44 18.48
C GLU A 193 -66.17 -53.95 18.22
N VAL A 194 -65.16 -54.63 18.78
CA VAL A 194 -65.03 -56.10 18.70
C VAL A 194 -66.19 -56.79 19.44
N GLN A 195 -66.55 -56.32 20.64
CA GLN A 195 -67.68 -56.86 21.40
C GLN A 195 -69.01 -56.61 20.67
N LEU A 196 -69.21 -55.42 20.09
CA LEU A 196 -70.42 -55.10 19.32
C LEU A 196 -70.51 -55.98 18.07
N GLY A 197 -69.39 -56.19 17.37
CA GLY A 197 -69.29 -57.08 16.22
C GLY A 197 -69.57 -58.54 16.57
N ALA A 198 -69.07 -59.01 17.72
CA ALA A 198 -69.34 -60.36 18.22
C ALA A 198 -70.81 -60.55 18.60
N VAL A 199 -71.42 -59.57 19.28
CA VAL A 199 -72.85 -59.58 19.62
C VAL A 199 -73.72 -59.53 18.36
N LEU A 200 -73.37 -58.70 17.37
CA LEU A 200 -74.11 -58.61 16.10
C LEU A 200 -74.00 -59.90 15.28
N LYS A 201 -72.85 -60.57 15.28
CA LYS A 201 -72.66 -61.87 14.62
C LYS A 201 -73.36 -63.03 15.34
N ALA A 202 -73.45 -62.99 16.67
CA ALA A 202 -74.13 -64.02 17.46
C ALA A 202 -75.66 -63.96 17.35
N ILE A 203 -76.23 -62.81 16.98
CA ILE A 203 -77.68 -62.66 16.79
C ILE A 203 -78.06 -62.87 15.33
N THR A 204 -77.85 -64.09 14.81
CA THR A 204 -78.62 -64.60 13.67
C THR A 204 -79.84 -65.35 14.21
N LEU A 205 -80.90 -64.62 14.50
CA LEU A 205 -82.21 -65.20 14.79
C LEU A 205 -83.07 -65.11 13.53
N PRO A 206 -83.40 -66.24 12.87
CA PRO A 206 -84.39 -66.24 11.81
C PRO A 206 -85.80 -66.18 12.44
N GLY A 207 -86.59 -65.19 12.04
CA GLY A 207 -88.00 -65.01 12.41
C GLY A 207 -88.37 -63.54 12.62
N GLU A 208 -89.66 -63.19 12.51
CA GLU A 208 -90.17 -61.80 12.60
C GLU A 208 -90.34 -61.25 14.03
N LYS A 209 -90.27 -62.11 15.07
CA LYS A 209 -90.41 -61.72 16.48
C LYS A 209 -89.22 -60.95 17.15
N PRO A 210 -87.93 -61.12 16.78
CA PRO A 210 -86.82 -60.38 17.38
C PRO A 210 -86.75 -58.91 16.92
N ASN A 211 -87.39 -58.54 15.80
CA ASN A 211 -87.44 -57.13 15.38
C ASN A 211 -88.37 -56.30 16.28
N LYS A 212 -89.53 -56.85 16.69
CA LYS A 212 -90.42 -56.20 17.67
C LYS A 212 -89.78 -56.08 19.06
N LEU A 213 -89.09 -57.12 19.54
CA LEU A 213 -88.37 -57.07 20.82
C LEU A 213 -87.14 -56.14 20.77
N ARG A 214 -86.48 -55.99 19.60
CA ARG A 214 -85.43 -54.98 19.40
C ARG A 214 -86.00 -53.56 19.46
N GLU A 215 -87.18 -53.31 18.88
CA GLU A 215 -87.85 -52.00 18.98
C GLU A 215 -88.30 -51.68 20.41
N GLU A 216 -88.87 -52.64 21.14
CA GLU A 216 -89.29 -52.48 22.55
C GLU A 216 -88.09 -52.28 23.48
N LEU A 217 -87.00 -53.03 23.28
CA LEU A 217 -85.77 -52.86 24.06
C LEU A 217 -85.05 -51.54 23.70
N GLN A 218 -85.15 -51.07 22.46
CA GLN A 218 -84.68 -49.73 22.08
C GLN A 218 -85.53 -48.63 22.72
N THR A 219 -86.85 -48.81 22.84
CA THR A 219 -87.73 -47.82 23.48
C THR A 219 -87.53 -47.76 25.00
N GLU A 220 -87.37 -48.89 25.68
CA GLU A 220 -87.06 -48.89 27.12
C GLU A 220 -85.62 -48.44 27.41
N ARG A 221 -84.64 -48.75 26.54
CA ARG A 221 -83.29 -48.14 26.64
C ARG A 221 -83.33 -46.63 26.48
N ARG A 222 -84.17 -46.09 25.58
CA ARG A 222 -84.39 -44.64 25.44
C ARG A 222 -85.04 -44.05 26.70
N ARG A 223 -86.04 -44.71 27.29
CA ARG A 223 -86.67 -44.26 28.56
C ARG A 223 -85.70 -44.26 29.74
N LEU A 224 -84.93 -45.33 29.94
CA LEU A 224 -83.92 -45.42 30.99
C LEU A 224 -82.75 -44.44 30.79
N GLN A 225 -82.32 -44.20 29.54
CA GLN A 225 -81.33 -43.15 29.24
C GLN A 225 -81.87 -41.76 29.55
N VAL A 226 -83.13 -41.47 29.23
CA VAL A 226 -83.75 -40.17 29.54
C VAL A 226 -83.89 -39.97 31.05
N SER A 227 -84.31 -41.00 31.80
CA SER A 227 -84.42 -40.97 33.27
C SER A 227 -83.05 -40.79 33.97
N ARG A 228 -82.02 -41.55 33.56
CA ARG A 228 -80.66 -41.41 34.09
C ARG A 228 -80.00 -40.08 33.73
N ARG A 229 -80.27 -39.54 32.53
CA ARG A 229 -79.83 -38.20 32.13
C ARG A 229 -80.50 -37.12 32.97
N ARG A 230 -81.77 -37.28 33.35
CA ARG A 230 -82.49 -36.32 34.19
C ARG A 230 -81.94 -36.28 35.61
N SER A 231 -81.76 -37.43 36.26
CA SER A 231 -81.18 -37.51 37.62
C SER A 231 -79.72 -37.05 37.67
N ARG A 232 -78.89 -37.41 36.67
CA ARG A 232 -77.51 -36.90 36.57
C ARG A 232 -77.45 -35.40 36.27
N ARG A 233 -78.37 -34.87 35.46
CA ARG A 233 -78.48 -33.42 35.24
C ARG A 233 -78.85 -32.69 36.51
N GLU A 234 -79.79 -33.21 37.31
CA GLU A 234 -80.20 -32.56 38.57
C GLU A 234 -79.08 -32.59 39.63
N SER A 235 -78.34 -33.68 39.76
CA SER A 235 -77.16 -33.75 40.65
C SER A 235 -75.99 -32.92 40.13
N ALA A 236 -75.70 -32.95 38.82
CA ALA A 236 -74.66 -32.12 38.22
C ALA A 236 -75.00 -30.63 38.33
N GLN A 237 -76.26 -30.23 38.14
CA GLN A 237 -76.70 -28.85 38.33
C GLN A 237 -76.54 -28.38 39.77
N LYS A 238 -76.78 -29.23 40.78
CA LYS A 238 -76.55 -28.88 42.19
C LYS A 238 -75.05 -28.72 42.49
N HIS A 239 -74.20 -29.64 42.02
CA HIS A 239 -72.75 -29.50 42.19
C HIS A 239 -72.19 -28.31 41.43
N GLU A 240 -72.68 -28.07 40.21
CA GLU A 240 -72.29 -26.93 39.39
C GLU A 240 -72.73 -25.60 40.03
N ALA A 241 -73.92 -25.53 40.62
CA ALA A 241 -74.36 -24.36 41.39
C ALA A 241 -73.47 -24.12 42.63
N THR A 242 -73.06 -25.19 43.32
CA THR A 242 -72.18 -25.08 44.51
C THR A 242 -70.77 -24.65 44.12
N ILE A 243 -70.22 -25.22 43.04
CA ILE A 243 -68.92 -24.84 42.48
C ILE A 243 -68.95 -23.38 42.03
N ARG A 244 -69.99 -22.95 41.31
CA ARG A 244 -70.15 -21.55 40.90
C ARG A 244 -70.22 -20.62 42.11
N ALA A 245 -70.97 -20.97 43.14
CA ALA A 245 -71.06 -20.14 44.35
C ALA A 245 -69.71 -20.00 45.09
N LEU A 246 -68.92 -21.08 45.16
CA LEU A 246 -67.57 -21.03 45.74
C LEU A 246 -66.59 -20.25 44.85
N GLN A 247 -66.68 -20.39 43.53
CA GLN A 247 -65.89 -19.60 42.58
C GLN A 247 -66.20 -18.10 42.70
N THR A 248 -67.48 -17.72 42.85
CA THR A 248 -67.86 -16.32 43.06
C THR A 248 -67.29 -15.77 44.37
N LYS A 249 -67.37 -16.53 45.47
CA LYS A 249 -66.79 -16.11 46.77
C LYS A 249 -65.27 -15.98 46.73
N LEU A 250 -64.59 -16.86 46.00
CA LEU A 250 -63.14 -16.77 45.80
C LEU A 250 -62.78 -15.51 45.01
N LEU A 251 -63.50 -15.24 43.92
CA LEU A 251 -63.32 -14.03 43.11
C LEU A 251 -63.60 -12.74 43.90
N GLU A 252 -64.62 -12.75 44.77
CA GLU A 252 -64.95 -11.60 45.63
C GLU A 252 -63.88 -11.36 46.71
N ALA A 253 -63.27 -12.43 47.25
CA ALA A 253 -62.18 -12.32 48.23
C ALA A 253 -60.86 -11.88 47.58
N GLU A 254 -60.58 -12.30 46.36
CA GLU A 254 -59.36 -11.96 45.61
C GLU A 254 -59.45 -10.57 44.93
N ALA A 255 -60.65 -10.05 44.70
CA ALA A 255 -60.87 -8.75 44.05
C ALA A 255 -60.11 -7.57 44.70
N PRO A 256 -60.16 -7.33 46.03
CA PRO A 256 -59.46 -6.19 46.62
C PRO A 256 -57.93 -6.31 46.53
N GLU A 257 -57.36 -7.50 46.79
CA GLU A 257 -55.91 -7.72 46.68
C GLU A 257 -55.42 -7.58 45.24
N ARG A 258 -56.20 -8.10 44.28
CA ARG A 258 -55.91 -7.98 42.86
C ARG A 258 -55.97 -6.54 42.38
N THR A 259 -56.96 -5.76 42.81
CA THR A 259 -57.04 -4.33 42.45
C THR A 259 -55.89 -3.50 43.01
N GLY A 260 -55.42 -3.80 44.23
CA GLY A 260 -54.25 -3.14 44.81
C GLY A 260 -52.96 -3.45 44.03
N LEU A 261 -52.70 -4.73 43.77
CA LEU A 261 -51.54 -5.16 42.98
C LEU A 261 -51.58 -4.62 41.54
N GLU A 262 -52.74 -4.62 40.89
CA GLU A 262 -52.90 -4.05 39.55
C GLU A 262 -52.65 -2.54 39.53
N GLN A 263 -53.04 -1.81 40.57
CA GLN A 263 -52.78 -0.38 40.69
C GLN A 263 -51.30 -0.08 40.93
N ASP A 264 -50.63 -0.86 41.79
CA ASP A 264 -49.19 -0.73 42.02
C ASP A 264 -48.38 -1.08 40.77
N LEU A 265 -48.75 -2.14 40.05
CA LEU A 265 -48.10 -2.51 38.80
C LEU A 265 -48.25 -1.42 37.73
N ARG A 266 -49.45 -0.81 37.64
CA ARG A 266 -49.69 0.33 36.72
C ARG A 266 -48.82 1.53 37.09
N GLN A 267 -48.73 1.88 38.37
CA GLN A 267 -47.85 2.98 38.80
C GLN A 267 -46.36 2.70 38.51
N GLN A 268 -45.91 1.46 38.67
CA GLN A 268 -44.55 1.07 38.31
C GLN A 268 -44.33 1.14 36.79
N LEU A 269 -45.30 0.68 36.00
CA LEU A 269 -45.25 0.74 34.55
C LEU A 269 -45.17 2.20 34.07
N ASP A 270 -46.02 3.09 34.62
CA ASP A 270 -46.02 4.51 34.27
C ASP A 270 -44.68 5.17 34.60
N ARG A 271 -44.12 4.90 35.80
CA ARG A 271 -42.77 5.38 36.18
C ARG A 271 -41.68 4.85 35.27
N SER A 272 -41.76 3.60 34.85
CA SER A 272 -40.80 3.01 33.91
C SER A 272 -40.92 3.63 32.51
N SER A 273 -42.14 3.94 32.07
CA SER A 273 -42.37 4.59 30.77
C SER A 273 -41.82 6.02 30.73
N LEU A 274 -41.97 6.79 31.82
CA LEU A 274 -41.40 8.13 31.95
C LEU A 274 -39.88 8.10 31.89
N LYS A 275 -39.24 7.17 32.64
CA LYS A 275 -37.78 6.99 32.59
C LYS A 275 -37.30 6.55 31.21
N ALA A 276 -38.04 5.68 30.53
CA ALA A 276 -37.71 5.27 29.17
C ALA A 276 -37.76 6.48 28.21
N SER A 277 -38.80 7.31 28.30
CA SER A 277 -38.94 8.53 27.49
C SER A 277 -37.83 9.55 27.78
N GLU A 278 -37.41 9.71 29.05
CA GLU A 278 -36.29 10.58 29.42
C GLU A 278 -34.96 10.09 28.83
N LEU A 279 -34.70 8.77 28.88
CA LEU A 279 -33.51 8.16 28.31
C LEU A 279 -33.50 8.25 26.77
N GLU A 280 -34.65 8.04 26.12
CA GLU A 280 -34.79 8.21 24.67
C GLU A 280 -34.51 9.66 24.25
N SER A 281 -35.03 10.64 25.00
CA SER A 281 -34.75 12.07 24.76
C SER A 281 -33.27 12.41 24.95
N ALA A 282 -32.63 11.90 26.02
CA ALA A 282 -31.20 12.11 26.26
C ALA A 282 -30.33 11.47 25.16
N LEU A 283 -30.69 10.28 24.68
CA LEU A 283 -29.99 9.60 23.61
C LEU A 283 -30.15 10.34 22.27
N ALA A 284 -31.35 10.86 21.98
CA ALA A 284 -31.56 11.71 20.81
C ALA A 284 -30.73 13.00 20.86
N GLN A 285 -30.61 13.63 22.03
CA GLN A 285 -29.75 14.81 22.21
C GLN A 285 -28.27 14.49 22.02
N GLN A 286 -27.79 13.35 22.54
CA GLN A 286 -26.41 12.91 22.31
C GLN A 286 -26.14 12.60 20.84
N GLN A 287 -27.09 11.94 20.16
CA GLN A 287 -26.96 11.67 18.73
C GLN A 287 -26.92 12.96 17.91
N ALA A 288 -27.77 13.94 18.22
CA ALA A 288 -27.75 15.24 17.55
C ALA A 288 -26.39 15.95 17.71
N LYS A 289 -25.85 15.97 18.94
CA LYS A 289 -24.54 16.57 19.22
C LYS A 289 -23.41 15.83 18.48
N ALA A 290 -23.42 14.50 18.49
CA ALA A 290 -22.43 13.70 17.77
C ALA A 290 -22.51 13.91 16.25
N THR A 291 -23.71 14.12 15.69
CA THR A 291 -23.85 14.45 14.27
C THR A 291 -23.29 15.83 13.93
N GLU A 292 -23.48 16.82 14.81
CA GLU A 292 -22.92 18.17 14.64
C GLU A 292 -21.38 18.14 14.66
N GLU A 293 -20.79 17.49 15.67
CA GLU A 293 -19.33 17.30 15.78
C GLU A 293 -18.76 16.54 14.57
N ALA A 294 -19.47 15.51 14.08
CA ALA A 294 -19.07 14.76 12.90
C ALA A 294 -19.13 15.61 11.61
N THR A 295 -20.10 16.52 11.48
CA THR A 295 -20.15 17.44 10.34
C THR A 295 -19.03 18.48 10.37
N GLU A 296 -18.66 18.97 11.56
CA GLU A 296 -17.55 19.92 11.72
C GLU A 296 -16.21 19.26 11.39
N LEU A 297 -15.96 18.05 11.88
CA LEU A 297 -14.74 17.29 11.56
C LEU A 297 -14.64 16.98 10.06
N LYS A 298 -15.75 16.64 9.41
CA LYS A 298 -15.78 16.43 7.94
C LYS A 298 -15.40 17.70 7.18
N ALA A 299 -15.87 18.87 7.62
CA ALA A 299 -15.51 20.14 7.00
C ALA A 299 -14.02 20.47 7.18
N GLN A 300 -13.44 20.19 8.35
CA GLN A 300 -12.01 20.39 8.62
C GLN A 300 -11.13 19.47 7.76
N VAL A 301 -11.51 18.20 7.60
CA VAL A 301 -10.78 17.24 6.75
C VAL A 301 -10.81 17.69 5.28
N ALA A 302 -11.97 18.11 4.76
CA ALA A 302 -12.09 18.60 3.39
C ALA A 302 -11.18 19.82 3.14
N ALA A 303 -11.12 20.78 4.08
CA ALA A 303 -10.24 21.95 3.94
C ALA A 303 -8.74 21.58 3.93
N LEU A 304 -8.33 20.56 4.70
CA LEU A 304 -6.95 20.08 4.70
C LEU A 304 -6.60 19.34 3.40
N GLU A 305 -7.53 18.56 2.86
CA GLU A 305 -7.36 17.86 1.58
C GLU A 305 -7.22 18.84 0.42
N GLU A 306 -8.07 19.87 0.34
CA GLU A 306 -7.96 20.93 -0.68
C GLU A 306 -6.61 21.66 -0.60
N GLY A 307 -6.13 21.97 0.60
CA GLY A 307 -4.82 22.59 0.82
C GLY A 307 -3.65 21.69 0.42
N ALA A 308 -3.76 20.38 0.62
CA ALA A 308 -2.74 19.41 0.21
C ALA A 308 -2.68 19.27 -1.32
N GLU A 309 -3.85 19.20 -1.98
CA GLU A 309 -3.93 19.15 -3.44
C GLU A 309 -3.35 20.40 -4.10
N ALA A 310 -3.64 21.59 -3.57
CA ALA A 310 -3.09 22.85 -4.08
C ALA A 310 -1.56 22.85 -4.06
N LYS A 311 -0.95 22.44 -2.94
CA LYS A 311 0.51 22.31 -2.81
C LYS A 311 1.11 21.27 -3.77
N GLN A 312 0.42 20.17 -4.02
CA GLN A 312 0.87 19.17 -4.98
C GLN A 312 0.84 19.70 -6.42
N ARG A 313 -0.21 20.44 -6.80
CA ARG A 313 -0.32 21.07 -8.12
C ARG A 313 0.79 22.08 -8.35
N GLU A 314 1.07 22.94 -7.36
CA GLU A 314 2.16 23.92 -7.42
C GLU A 314 3.53 23.23 -7.57
N ALA A 315 3.80 22.18 -6.79
CA ALA A 315 5.04 21.42 -6.89
C ALA A 315 5.19 20.71 -8.24
N HIS A 316 4.09 20.22 -8.83
CA HIS A 316 4.09 19.61 -10.14
C HIS A 316 4.37 20.66 -11.24
N GLU A 317 3.72 21.82 -11.17
CA GLU A 317 3.95 22.90 -12.12
C GLU A 317 5.39 23.42 -12.07
N ALA A 318 5.97 23.57 -10.88
CA ALA A 318 7.37 23.93 -10.71
C ALA A 318 8.33 22.89 -11.36
N LYS A 319 8.03 21.59 -11.25
CA LYS A 319 8.81 20.53 -11.90
C LYS A 319 8.71 20.60 -13.42
N VAL A 320 7.51 20.80 -13.95
CA VAL A 320 7.27 20.93 -15.40
C VAL A 320 7.99 22.16 -15.96
N SER A 321 7.92 23.29 -15.26
CA SER A 321 8.63 24.52 -15.64
C SER A 321 10.14 24.34 -15.65
N ARG A 322 10.71 23.67 -14.64
CA ARG A 322 12.15 23.31 -14.63
C ARG A 322 12.53 22.38 -15.78
N ALA A 323 11.69 21.38 -16.09
CA ALA A 323 11.94 20.47 -17.21
C ALA A 323 11.91 21.21 -18.56
N LYS A 324 10.94 22.12 -18.77
CA LYS A 324 10.86 22.96 -19.98
C LYS A 324 12.08 23.87 -20.14
N LEU A 325 12.54 24.53 -19.07
CA LEU A 325 13.76 25.33 -19.09
C LEU A 325 15.00 24.49 -19.42
N ARG A 326 15.07 23.25 -18.92
CA ARG A 326 16.15 22.32 -19.24
C ARG A 326 16.15 21.93 -20.71
N ILE A 327 14.98 21.68 -21.30
CA ILE A 327 14.85 21.38 -22.74
C ILE A 327 15.27 22.58 -23.59
N GLN A 328 14.85 23.80 -23.21
CA GLN A 328 15.25 25.02 -23.92
C GLN A 328 16.77 25.26 -23.84
N ARG A 329 17.40 25.03 -22.69
CA ARG A 329 18.87 25.07 -22.56
C ARG A 329 19.55 23.97 -23.39
N THR A 330 18.97 22.76 -23.49
CA THR A 330 19.53 21.69 -24.35
C THR A 330 19.41 21.95 -25.86
N GLY A 331 18.77 23.05 -26.30
CA GLY A 331 18.91 23.59 -27.66
C GLY A 331 20.38 23.85 -28.07
N GLU A 332 21.28 23.96 -27.10
CA GLU A 332 22.75 24.00 -27.27
C GLU A 332 23.34 22.79 -28.01
N GLY A 333 22.63 21.66 -28.08
CA GLY A 333 23.05 20.50 -28.86
C GLY A 333 23.25 20.81 -30.35
N LYS A 334 22.49 21.76 -30.91
CA LYS A 334 22.66 22.20 -32.30
C LYS A 334 23.95 22.99 -32.50
N GLY A 335 24.35 23.80 -31.51
CA GLY A 335 25.59 24.58 -31.54
C GLY A 335 26.83 23.71 -31.53
N LEU A 336 26.83 22.62 -30.75
CA LEU A 336 27.95 21.69 -30.69
C LEU A 336 28.22 21.00 -32.03
N VAL A 337 27.17 20.56 -32.74
CA VAL A 337 27.33 19.91 -34.05
C VAL A 337 27.86 20.87 -35.09
N ALA A 338 27.31 22.09 -35.14
CA ALA A 338 27.79 23.13 -36.05
C ALA A 338 29.27 23.44 -35.80
N ARG A 339 29.66 23.58 -34.53
CA ARG A 339 31.04 23.80 -34.10
C ARG A 339 31.96 22.63 -34.47
N SER A 340 31.48 21.40 -34.33
CA SER A 340 32.25 20.23 -34.80
C SER A 340 32.53 20.35 -36.30
N LEU A 341 31.50 20.57 -37.12
CA LEU A 341 31.66 20.69 -38.57
C LEU A 341 32.59 21.85 -38.98
N GLU A 342 32.53 22.98 -38.28
CA GLU A 342 33.42 24.13 -38.47
C GLU A 342 34.89 23.78 -38.18
N VAL A 343 35.16 23.03 -37.10
CA VAL A 343 36.51 22.55 -36.78
C VAL A 343 37.03 21.60 -37.86
N LEU A 344 36.19 20.71 -38.38
CA LEU A 344 36.57 19.79 -39.46
C LEU A 344 36.90 20.53 -40.75
N SER A 345 36.10 21.54 -41.13
CA SER A 345 36.30 22.30 -42.37
C SER A 345 37.49 23.24 -42.31
N THR A 346 37.71 23.90 -41.16
CA THR A 346 38.86 24.79 -40.93
C THR A 346 40.17 24.00 -40.90
N GLY A 347 40.11 22.77 -40.37
CA GLY A 347 41.26 21.91 -40.20
C GLY A 347 42.10 22.26 -38.97
N VAL A 348 42.83 21.26 -38.48
CA VAL A 348 43.63 21.35 -37.26
C VAL A 348 44.92 20.57 -37.40
N VAL A 349 45.89 20.91 -36.56
CA VAL A 349 47.14 20.14 -36.46
C VAL A 349 46.91 18.96 -35.51
N VAL A 350 47.24 17.76 -35.99
CA VAL A 350 47.14 16.49 -35.25
C VAL A 350 48.40 15.67 -35.45
N TYR A 351 48.60 14.66 -34.62
CA TYR A 351 49.61 13.64 -34.83
C TYR A 351 48.97 12.41 -35.47
N LYS A 352 49.49 11.98 -36.62
CA LYS A 352 49.05 10.75 -37.29
C LYS A 352 50.01 9.61 -36.98
N LEU A 353 49.49 8.45 -36.59
CA LEU A 353 50.29 7.24 -36.40
C LEU A 353 50.69 6.68 -37.77
N CYS A 354 52.00 6.58 -38.03
CA CYS A 354 52.51 6.06 -39.28
C CYS A 354 52.56 4.53 -39.27
N ALA A 355 51.84 3.89 -40.18
CA ALA A 355 51.73 2.43 -40.25
C ALA A 355 53.07 1.70 -40.37
N GLY A 356 54.05 2.28 -41.09
CA GLY A 356 55.34 1.61 -41.34
C GLY A 356 56.31 1.61 -40.16
N ASN A 357 56.33 2.67 -39.33
CA ASN A 357 57.31 2.82 -38.25
C ASN A 357 56.69 2.92 -36.85
N GLY A 358 55.36 2.94 -36.74
CA GLY A 358 54.65 3.10 -35.47
C GLY A 358 54.89 4.43 -34.77
N LYS A 359 55.42 5.45 -35.47
CA LYS A 359 55.72 6.76 -34.88
C LYS A 359 54.60 7.76 -35.18
N TRP A 360 54.26 8.57 -34.19
CA TRP A 360 53.40 9.73 -34.35
C TRP A 360 54.10 10.82 -35.17
N GLN A 361 53.43 11.34 -36.19
CA GLN A 361 53.96 12.40 -37.04
C GLN A 361 52.94 13.52 -37.16
N GLU A 362 53.39 14.75 -36.94
CA GLU A 362 52.53 15.93 -37.02
C GLU A 362 52.00 16.14 -38.46
N ARG A 363 50.70 16.42 -38.58
CA ARG A 363 49.97 16.59 -39.83
C ARG A 363 48.91 17.65 -39.68
N PHE A 364 48.72 18.45 -40.73
CA PHE A 364 47.52 19.28 -40.84
C PHE A 364 46.39 18.42 -41.42
N LEU A 365 45.27 18.28 -40.70
CA LEU A 365 44.12 17.43 -41.03
C LEU A 365 42.87 18.30 -41.19
N ALA A 366 42.17 18.14 -42.32
CA ALA A 366 40.91 18.85 -42.58
C ALA A 366 39.96 18.00 -43.42
N VAL A 367 38.66 18.23 -43.28
CA VAL A 367 37.66 17.77 -44.25
C VAL A 367 37.54 18.83 -45.33
N THR A 368 37.80 18.45 -46.57
CA THR A 368 37.55 19.33 -47.70
C THR A 368 36.11 19.09 -48.17
N PRO A 369 35.27 20.15 -48.27
CA PRO A 369 33.96 20.00 -48.85
C PRO A 369 34.07 19.46 -50.27
N ALA A 370 33.09 18.65 -50.67
CA ALA A 370 32.96 18.15 -52.02
C ALA A 370 32.95 19.33 -53.00
N PRO A 371 33.90 19.46 -53.95
CA PRO A 371 33.62 20.25 -55.14
C PRO A 371 32.44 19.58 -55.87
N PRO A 372 31.70 20.31 -56.73
CA PRO A 372 30.49 19.77 -57.40
C PRO A 372 30.69 18.44 -58.16
N ALA A 373 31.94 18.01 -58.40
CA ALA A 373 32.28 16.77 -59.08
C ALA A 373 33.04 15.71 -58.23
N ALA A 374 33.35 15.94 -56.94
CA ALA A 374 34.08 14.95 -56.13
C ALA A 374 33.49 14.78 -54.73
N PRO A 375 33.49 13.56 -54.16
CA PRO A 375 32.94 13.31 -52.83
C PRO A 375 33.76 14.02 -51.75
N GLU A 376 33.10 14.33 -50.64
CA GLU A 376 33.77 14.84 -49.43
C GLU A 376 34.90 13.88 -49.02
N SER A 377 36.03 14.46 -48.62
CA SER A 377 37.20 13.66 -48.27
C SER A 377 37.95 14.25 -47.08
N LEU A 378 38.43 13.34 -46.24
CA LEU A 378 39.35 13.65 -45.16
C LEU A 378 40.78 13.71 -45.73
N LYS A 379 41.44 14.86 -45.57
CA LYS A 379 42.76 15.11 -46.15
C LYS A 379 43.76 15.47 -45.07
N TRP A 380 44.99 14.98 -45.21
CA TRP A 380 46.09 15.41 -44.33
C TRP A 380 47.40 15.62 -45.09
N SER A 381 48.16 16.66 -44.70
CA SER A 381 49.45 17.02 -45.30
C SER A 381 50.58 17.06 -44.28
N LYS A 382 51.82 16.94 -44.76
CA LYS A 382 53.05 17.10 -43.95
C LYS A 382 53.39 18.58 -43.67
N ASP A 383 52.83 19.49 -44.46
CA ASP A 383 53.09 20.93 -44.42
C ASP A 383 52.26 21.61 -43.32
N VAL A 384 52.69 21.42 -42.07
CA VAL A 384 51.99 21.94 -40.89
C VAL A 384 52.11 23.47 -40.82
N SER A 385 53.29 24.02 -41.14
CA SER A 385 53.60 25.44 -41.00
C SER A 385 52.71 26.34 -41.83
N ARG A 386 52.37 25.92 -43.06
CA ARG A 386 51.53 26.73 -43.95
C ARG A 386 50.03 26.51 -43.73
N ARG A 387 49.65 25.49 -42.94
CA ARG A 387 48.25 25.03 -42.79
C ARG A 387 47.56 24.84 -44.15
N ARG A 388 48.33 24.34 -45.12
CA ARG A 388 47.88 24.11 -46.50
C ARG A 388 47.96 22.62 -46.80
N LEU A 389 46.96 22.13 -47.52
CA LEU A 389 46.91 20.76 -48.01
C LEU A 389 47.74 20.64 -49.31
N SER A 390 49.05 20.88 -49.22
CA SER A 390 49.98 20.62 -50.32
C SER A 390 50.28 19.11 -50.40
N SER A 391 50.01 18.48 -51.55
CA SER A 391 50.16 17.03 -51.78
C SER A 391 49.55 16.16 -50.66
N PRO A 392 48.25 16.33 -50.36
CA PRO A 392 47.64 15.67 -49.21
C PRO A 392 47.47 14.18 -49.48
N SER A 393 47.62 13.37 -48.43
CA SER A 393 47.00 12.06 -48.41
C SER A 393 45.49 12.24 -48.24
N VAL A 394 44.70 11.41 -48.89
CA VAL A 394 43.24 11.57 -48.99
C VAL A 394 42.54 10.27 -48.61
N VAL A 395 41.42 10.37 -47.91
CA VAL A 395 40.45 9.29 -47.66
C VAL A 395 39.06 9.82 -48.02
N PRO A 396 38.40 9.25 -49.04
CA PRO A 396 37.00 9.58 -49.32
C PRO A 396 36.10 9.22 -48.13
N LEU A 397 35.23 10.13 -47.69
CA LEU A 397 34.35 9.88 -46.54
C LEU A 397 33.37 8.73 -46.79
N LYS A 398 33.03 8.48 -48.06
CA LYS A 398 32.22 7.31 -48.48
C LYS A 398 32.88 5.95 -48.18
N GLU A 399 34.20 5.90 -48.06
CA GLU A 399 34.96 4.66 -47.79
C GLU A 399 35.12 4.38 -46.29
N VAL A 400 34.73 5.35 -45.44
CA VAL A 400 34.82 5.23 -43.99
C VAL A 400 33.66 4.37 -43.49
N VAL A 401 34.00 3.24 -42.88
CA VAL A 401 33.06 2.26 -42.32
C VAL A 401 32.87 2.42 -40.82
N HIS A 402 33.85 3.01 -40.13
CA HIS A 402 33.76 3.26 -38.69
C HIS A 402 34.63 4.46 -38.29
N VAL A 403 34.18 5.20 -37.28
CA VAL A 403 34.95 6.23 -36.60
C VAL A 403 34.88 5.94 -35.11
N GLY A 404 36.04 5.93 -34.47
CA GLY A 404 36.18 5.43 -33.09
C GLY A 404 37.00 6.39 -32.28
N PHE A 405 36.76 6.36 -30.99
CA PHE A 405 37.23 7.35 -30.05
C PHE A 405 37.94 6.65 -28.89
N GLY A 406 38.99 7.28 -28.35
CA GLY A 406 39.67 6.73 -27.19
C GLY A 406 40.76 5.71 -27.54
N SER A 407 41.19 4.98 -26.50
CA SER A 407 42.23 3.93 -26.55
C SER A 407 41.78 2.75 -27.36
N ASP A 408 40.48 2.44 -27.30
CA ASP A 408 39.92 1.23 -27.90
C ASP A 408 39.98 1.30 -29.43
N ALA A 409 40.12 2.51 -29.96
CA ALA A 409 40.33 2.78 -31.37
C ALA A 409 41.78 2.57 -31.84
N LEU A 410 42.75 2.48 -30.92
CA LEU A 410 44.17 2.36 -31.23
C LEU A 410 44.63 0.89 -31.34
N PRO A 411 45.70 0.63 -32.11
CA PRO A 411 46.38 -0.66 -32.07
C PRO A 411 46.85 -0.99 -30.65
N GLU A 412 46.89 -2.27 -30.31
CA GLU A 412 47.19 -2.75 -28.95
C GLU A 412 48.46 -2.15 -28.33
N LYS A 413 49.51 -2.00 -29.15
CA LYS A 413 50.80 -1.40 -28.75
C LYS A 413 50.71 0.06 -28.27
N HIS A 414 49.65 0.78 -28.66
CA HIS A 414 49.45 2.19 -28.35
C HIS A 414 48.27 2.45 -27.41
N ARG A 415 47.60 1.41 -26.90
CA ARG A 415 46.43 1.57 -26.01
C ARG A 415 46.75 2.25 -24.67
N GLN A 416 48.01 2.22 -24.23
CA GLN A 416 48.46 2.82 -22.97
C GLN A 416 48.70 4.34 -23.08
N GLU A 417 48.70 4.92 -24.28
CA GLU A 417 48.86 6.37 -24.44
C GLU A 417 47.60 7.14 -24.00
N VAL A 418 47.73 8.46 -23.79
CA VAL A 418 46.61 9.38 -23.43
C VAL A 418 45.48 9.23 -24.45
N SER A 419 44.50 8.43 -24.06
CA SER A 419 43.56 7.80 -24.97
C SER A 419 42.51 8.77 -25.47
N TRP A 420 42.14 9.76 -24.65
CA TRP A 420 41.02 10.67 -24.90
C TRP A 420 41.27 11.73 -25.98
N CYS A 421 42.53 11.96 -26.33
CA CYS A 421 42.89 12.81 -27.48
C CYS A 421 42.99 12.00 -28.77
N CYS A 422 42.77 10.69 -28.72
CA CYS A 422 42.94 9.82 -29.88
C CYS A 422 41.60 9.47 -30.53
N PHE A 423 41.62 9.38 -31.86
CA PHE A 423 40.50 8.88 -32.64
C PHE A 423 41.03 8.13 -33.85
N SER A 424 40.21 7.22 -34.39
CA SER A 424 40.59 6.42 -35.54
C SER A 424 39.49 6.38 -36.57
N VAL A 425 39.91 6.28 -37.83
CA VAL A 425 39.05 6.21 -39.00
C VAL A 425 39.35 4.89 -39.70
N TRP A 426 38.37 3.99 -39.76
CA TRP A 426 38.50 2.73 -40.46
C TRP A 426 37.82 2.82 -41.81
N THR A 427 38.54 2.33 -42.81
CA THR A 427 38.02 2.04 -44.14
C THR A 427 37.96 0.53 -44.32
N ALA A 428 37.33 0.05 -45.39
CA ALA A 428 37.32 -1.37 -45.71
C ALA A 428 38.74 -1.97 -45.89
N GLN A 429 39.72 -1.15 -46.28
CA GLN A 429 41.08 -1.62 -46.59
C GLN A 429 42.07 -1.44 -45.43
N ARG A 430 41.92 -0.39 -44.63
CA ARG A 430 42.88 -0.02 -43.59
C ARG A 430 42.31 0.95 -42.56
N SER A 431 43.01 1.07 -41.43
CA SER A 431 42.74 2.07 -40.39
C SER A 431 43.73 3.22 -40.43
N PHE A 432 43.28 4.40 -40.00
CA PHE A 432 44.10 5.57 -39.79
C PHE A 432 43.88 6.07 -38.37
N HIS A 433 44.96 6.24 -37.61
CA HIS A 433 44.90 6.64 -36.21
C HIS A 433 45.49 8.04 -36.05
N PHE A 434 44.78 8.89 -35.32
CA PHE A 434 45.12 10.29 -35.10
C PHE A 434 45.07 10.60 -33.59
N LYS A 435 45.93 11.54 -33.18
CA LYS A 435 46.01 12.09 -31.82
C LYS A 435 45.96 13.61 -31.91
N ALA A 436 44.87 14.19 -31.43
CA ALA A 436 44.66 15.62 -31.38
C ALA A 436 45.48 16.28 -30.26
N GLY A 437 45.59 17.61 -30.31
CA GLY A 437 46.25 18.39 -29.25
C GLY A 437 45.43 18.45 -27.95
N ASP A 438 44.11 18.33 -28.05
CA ASP A 438 43.19 18.32 -26.90
C ASP A 438 42.05 17.30 -27.10
N GLU A 439 41.29 17.05 -26.03
CA GLU A 439 40.13 16.15 -26.05
C GLU A 439 38.98 16.70 -26.89
N ARG A 440 38.77 18.03 -26.85
CA ARG A 440 37.64 18.69 -27.51
C ARG A 440 37.74 18.60 -29.05
N ILE A 441 38.94 18.74 -29.59
CA ILE A 441 39.23 18.54 -31.01
C ILE A 441 38.98 17.09 -31.37
N ALA A 442 39.49 16.12 -30.62
CA ALA A 442 39.22 14.70 -30.89
C ALA A 442 37.71 14.39 -30.89
N GLU A 443 36.96 14.88 -29.90
CA GLU A 443 35.50 14.77 -29.83
C GLU A 443 34.81 15.41 -31.03
N ASN A 444 35.20 16.63 -31.41
CA ASN A 444 34.67 17.31 -32.59
C ASN A 444 34.90 16.51 -33.87
N PHE A 445 36.10 15.94 -34.03
CA PHE A 445 36.41 15.06 -35.16
C PHE A 445 35.51 13.83 -35.19
N VAL A 446 35.30 13.15 -34.07
CA VAL A 446 34.42 11.98 -34.02
C VAL A 446 32.95 12.36 -34.26
N LEU A 447 32.47 13.45 -33.67
CA LEU A 447 31.10 13.96 -33.86
C LEU A 447 30.83 14.42 -35.30
N GLY A 448 31.79 15.09 -35.92
CA GLY A 448 31.69 15.56 -37.29
C GLY A 448 31.78 14.40 -38.27
N LEU A 449 32.82 13.57 -38.16
CA LEU A 449 33.06 12.47 -39.10
C LEU A 449 31.97 11.40 -39.02
N SER A 450 31.48 11.05 -37.83
CA SER A 450 30.40 10.05 -37.70
C SER A 450 29.07 10.50 -38.35
N ARG A 451 28.89 11.80 -38.58
CA ARG A 451 27.72 12.36 -39.29
C ARG A 451 27.94 12.54 -40.78
N LEU A 452 29.17 12.91 -41.18
CA LEU A 452 29.52 13.08 -42.58
C LEU A 452 29.76 11.75 -43.31
N CYS A 453 30.10 10.68 -42.58
CA CYS A 453 30.36 9.37 -43.16
C CYS A 453 29.07 8.53 -43.20
N PRO A 454 28.55 8.18 -44.39
CA PRO A 454 27.29 7.44 -44.52
C PRO A 454 27.38 6.00 -44.00
N GLY A 455 28.58 5.41 -43.99
CA GLY A 455 28.83 4.06 -43.49
C GLY A 455 28.86 3.95 -41.97
N THR A 456 28.80 5.07 -41.23
CA THR A 456 28.96 5.08 -39.77
C THR A 456 27.67 5.48 -39.07
N LYS A 457 27.41 4.86 -37.91
CA LYS A 457 26.33 5.32 -37.02
C LYS A 457 26.70 6.70 -36.45
N PRO A 458 25.83 7.72 -36.61
CA PRO A 458 26.09 9.03 -36.02
C PRO A 458 26.31 8.95 -34.51
N ALA A 459 27.44 9.46 -34.03
CA ALA A 459 27.74 9.51 -32.62
C ALA A 459 26.96 10.66 -31.96
N SER A 460 26.30 10.38 -30.84
CA SER A 460 25.71 11.42 -30.01
C SER A 460 26.76 12.02 -29.08
N VAL A 461 26.61 13.31 -28.76
CA VAL A 461 27.49 14.02 -27.80
C VAL A 461 27.49 13.26 -26.46
N HIS A 462 26.30 12.85 -26.02
CA HIS A 462 26.13 12.08 -24.79
C HIS A 462 26.91 10.75 -24.83
N SER A 463 26.88 10.02 -25.94
CA SER A 463 27.61 8.77 -26.09
C SER A 463 29.13 8.96 -25.97
N LEU A 464 29.68 10.05 -26.52
CA LEU A 464 31.11 10.32 -26.43
C LEU A 464 31.51 10.79 -25.03
N ILE A 465 30.71 11.64 -24.39
CA ILE A 465 30.92 12.04 -23.00
C ILE A 465 30.91 10.82 -22.09
N LEU A 466 29.93 9.92 -22.28
CA LEU A 466 29.83 8.69 -21.51
C LEU A 466 31.01 7.76 -21.78
N HIS A 467 31.38 7.54 -23.04
CA HIS A 467 32.54 6.73 -23.40
C HIS A 467 33.83 7.27 -22.77
N ARG A 468 34.02 8.59 -22.82
CA ARG A 468 35.14 9.27 -22.17
C ARG A 468 35.13 9.07 -20.67
N ALA A 469 33.99 9.31 -20.03
CA ALA A 469 33.85 9.16 -18.59
C ALA A 469 34.17 7.71 -18.19
N LEU A 470 33.57 6.73 -18.87
CA LEU A 470 33.76 5.31 -18.57
C LEU A 470 35.23 4.90 -18.66
N GLY A 471 35.95 5.32 -19.69
CA GLY A 471 37.35 4.92 -19.78
C GLY A 471 38.29 5.76 -18.92
N LYS A 472 37.99 7.03 -18.60
CA LYS A 472 38.75 7.81 -17.60
C LYS A 472 38.65 7.18 -16.21
N LEU A 473 37.50 6.63 -15.90
CA LEU A 473 37.25 5.93 -14.64
C LEU A 473 37.85 4.51 -14.62
N GLY A 474 38.35 4.02 -15.77
CA GLY A 474 39.00 2.72 -15.92
C GLY A 474 38.04 1.54 -16.14
N PRO A 475 38.57 0.36 -16.49
CA PRO A 475 37.76 -0.83 -16.77
C PRO A 475 37.18 -1.50 -15.51
N ASP A 476 37.76 -1.24 -14.33
CA ASP A 476 37.28 -1.80 -13.06
C ASP A 476 36.03 -1.07 -12.56
N GLY A 477 34.91 -1.80 -12.50
CA GLY A 477 33.64 -1.26 -12.00
C GLY A 477 33.70 -0.74 -10.57
N ALA A 478 34.52 -1.34 -9.71
CA ALA A 478 34.66 -0.91 -8.32
C ALA A 478 35.41 0.43 -8.24
N ALA A 479 36.56 0.56 -8.90
CA ALA A 479 37.29 1.83 -9.01
C ALA A 479 36.42 2.93 -9.65
N ARG A 480 35.62 2.59 -10.68
CA ARG A 480 34.67 3.55 -11.29
C ARG A 480 33.64 4.04 -10.29
N ALA A 481 32.98 3.13 -9.58
CA ALA A 481 31.97 3.49 -8.59
C ALA A 481 32.57 4.39 -7.50
N ALA A 482 33.75 4.05 -6.99
CA ALA A 482 34.46 4.84 -6.00
C ALA A 482 34.80 6.26 -6.50
N ALA A 483 35.30 6.40 -7.72
CA ALA A 483 35.64 7.69 -8.31
C ALA A 483 34.39 8.55 -8.59
N ILE A 484 33.27 7.96 -9.04
CA ILE A 484 31.99 8.65 -9.19
C ILE A 484 31.49 9.13 -7.83
N SER A 485 31.48 8.24 -6.83
CA SER A 485 31.07 8.61 -5.47
C SER A 485 31.94 9.75 -4.92
N ALA A 486 33.27 9.72 -5.10
CA ALA A 486 34.16 10.81 -4.69
C ALA A 486 33.91 12.14 -5.44
N ALA A 487 33.47 12.08 -6.71
CA ALA A 487 33.08 13.27 -7.45
C ALA A 487 31.73 13.84 -6.98
N VAL A 488 30.76 12.97 -6.68
CA VAL A 488 29.44 13.38 -6.15
C VAL A 488 29.59 14.05 -4.79
N ARG A 489 30.44 13.51 -3.91
CA ARG A 489 30.74 14.09 -2.60
C ARG A 489 31.33 15.50 -2.70
N ARG A 490 32.40 15.66 -3.49
CA ARG A 490 32.99 16.98 -3.76
C ARG A 490 31.98 17.98 -4.35
N ALA A 491 31.07 17.51 -5.21
CA ALA A 491 30.03 18.38 -5.76
C ALA A 491 28.96 18.77 -4.72
N ALA A 492 28.64 17.88 -3.78
CA ALA A 492 27.73 18.16 -2.68
C ALA A 492 28.34 19.16 -1.68
N GLU A 493 29.64 19.03 -1.37
CA GLU A 493 30.39 19.97 -0.55
C GLU A 493 30.41 21.37 -1.17
N VAL A 494 30.81 21.50 -2.43
CA VAL A 494 30.78 22.78 -3.17
C VAL A 494 29.38 23.39 -3.14
N ARG A 495 28.33 22.58 -3.33
CA ARG A 495 26.95 23.09 -3.28
C ARG A 495 26.54 23.53 -1.88
N LYS A 496 27.00 22.85 -0.84
CA LYS A 496 26.77 23.24 0.55
C LYS A 496 27.46 24.56 0.85
N GLU A 497 28.71 24.73 0.41
CA GLU A 497 29.45 25.99 0.50
C GLU A 497 28.74 27.12 -0.25
N GLU A 498 28.24 26.87 -1.46
CA GLU A 498 27.45 27.83 -2.24
C GLU A 498 26.15 28.23 -1.52
N LEU A 499 25.45 27.28 -0.89
CA LEU A 499 24.23 27.54 -0.13
C LEU A 499 24.53 28.35 1.15
N GLN A 500 25.58 27.99 1.89
CA GLN A 500 26.00 28.74 3.07
C GLN A 500 26.45 30.16 2.69
N ALA A 501 27.16 30.32 1.57
CA ALA A 501 27.53 31.62 1.04
C ALA A 501 26.28 32.44 0.66
N ALA A 502 25.28 31.82 0.02
CA ALA A 502 24.02 32.48 -0.31
C ALA A 502 23.20 32.88 0.93
N GLU A 503 23.13 32.02 1.95
CA GLU A 503 22.47 32.31 3.23
C GLU A 503 23.17 33.46 3.96
N SER A 504 24.51 33.44 4.03
CA SER A 504 25.28 34.55 4.62
C SER A 504 25.11 35.86 3.85
N ALA A 505 25.01 35.82 2.52
CA ALA A 505 24.77 36.99 1.69
C ALA A 505 23.33 37.52 1.83
N GLN A 506 22.36 36.65 2.15
CA GLN A 506 20.99 37.05 2.42
C GLN A 506 20.84 37.64 3.83
N ALA A 507 21.51 37.05 4.83
CA ALA A 507 21.56 37.59 6.19
C ALA A 507 22.22 38.98 6.23
N ALA A 508 23.32 39.17 5.49
CA ALA A 508 23.96 40.49 5.39
C ALA A 508 23.05 41.54 4.74
N LYS A 509 22.18 41.14 3.80
CA LYS A 509 21.22 42.07 3.19
C LYS A 509 20.06 42.43 4.12
N SER A 510 19.57 41.49 4.92
CA SER A 510 18.53 41.81 5.90
C SER A 510 19.06 42.74 7.00
N GLU A 511 20.32 42.57 7.41
CA GLU A 511 20.95 43.49 8.37
C GLU A 511 21.11 44.91 7.78
N GLU A 512 21.43 45.05 6.49
CA GLU A 512 21.45 46.37 5.82
C GLU A 512 20.05 47.01 5.69
N GLU A 513 19.00 46.22 5.42
CA GLU A 513 17.62 46.72 5.32
C GLU A 513 17.05 47.17 6.68
N ASP A 514 17.41 46.49 7.78
CA ASP A 514 16.97 46.85 9.13
C ASP A 514 17.64 48.16 9.63
N GLU A 515 18.88 48.45 9.20
CA GLU A 515 19.58 49.70 9.57
C GLU A 515 19.01 50.95 8.87
N ASP A 516 18.44 50.81 7.67
CA ASP A 516 17.81 51.91 6.94
C ASP A 516 16.41 52.26 7.48
N GLU A 517 15.65 51.30 8.04
CA GLU A 517 14.33 51.55 8.65
C GLU A 517 14.42 52.32 9.99
N GLU A 518 15.46 52.08 10.81
CA GLU A 518 15.64 52.83 12.08
C GLU A 518 16.13 54.28 11.85
N GLY A 519 16.63 54.60 10.65
CA GLY A 519 17.08 55.95 10.28
C GLY A 519 15.94 56.91 9.91
N GLU A 520 14.86 56.41 9.29
CA GLU A 520 13.76 57.25 8.79
C GLU A 520 12.71 57.60 9.87
N GLU A 521 12.60 56.86 10.98
CA GLU A 521 11.66 57.19 12.06
C GLU A 521 12.15 58.32 12.98
N SER A 522 13.42 58.73 12.91
CA SER A 522 13.98 59.75 13.82
C SER A 522 13.87 61.21 13.32
N GLU A 523 13.45 61.44 12.07
CA GLU A 523 13.37 62.78 11.47
C GLU A 523 11.94 63.25 11.13
N HIS A 524 10.92 62.70 11.79
CA HIS A 524 9.52 63.13 11.61
C HIS A 524 8.72 63.27 12.92
N THR A 525 9.29 63.91 13.94
CA THR A 525 8.52 64.44 15.08
C THR A 525 8.82 65.91 15.34
N SER A 526 8.35 66.78 14.45
CA SER A 526 7.91 68.12 14.84
C SER A 526 6.96 68.66 13.78
N ASP A 527 5.80 69.09 14.26
CA ASP A 527 4.74 69.82 13.54
C ASP A 527 3.70 68.95 12.82
N GLU A 528 2.65 68.56 13.54
CA GLU A 528 1.30 69.02 13.16
C GLU A 528 0.25 68.80 14.26
N GLU A 529 -0.16 69.93 14.81
CA GLU A 529 -1.34 70.12 15.65
C GLU A 529 -2.63 69.98 14.81
N LYS A 530 -3.66 69.40 15.44
CA LYS A 530 -5.11 69.52 15.14
C LYS A 530 -5.66 68.67 13.98
N SER A 531 -6.48 67.68 14.34
CA SER A 531 -7.92 67.71 14.07
C SER A 531 -8.60 66.44 14.57
N ALA A 532 -9.70 66.61 15.30
CA ALA A 532 -10.56 65.58 15.82
C ALA A 532 -11.20 64.70 14.73
N THR A 533 -11.46 63.43 15.02
CA THR A 533 -12.82 62.85 15.16
C THR A 533 -12.79 61.32 15.30
N SER A 534 -13.37 60.84 16.42
CA SER A 534 -14.35 59.75 16.50
C SER A 534 -14.21 58.53 15.58
N ALA A 535 -13.75 57.39 16.11
CA ALA A 535 -14.49 56.12 16.09
C ALA A 535 -13.70 55.02 16.84
N GLU A 536 -14.28 54.57 17.94
CA GLU A 536 -13.82 53.51 18.83
C GLU A 536 -14.31 52.14 18.31
N PRO A 537 -13.48 51.08 18.34
CA PRO A 537 -14.01 49.74 18.55
C PRO A 537 -13.40 49.08 19.78
N GLU A 538 -14.30 48.60 20.64
CA GLU A 538 -14.05 47.86 21.87
C GLU A 538 -13.13 46.65 21.66
N ARG A 539 -12.02 46.61 22.42
CA ARG A 539 -11.16 45.42 22.57
C ARG A 539 -11.69 44.53 23.70
N ILE A 540 -12.07 43.30 23.35
CA ILE A 540 -12.37 42.23 24.30
C ILE A 540 -11.05 41.75 24.96
N PRO A 541 -10.95 41.67 26.30
CA PRO A 541 -9.73 41.22 26.96
C PRO A 541 -9.67 39.68 27.02
N ILE A 542 -8.68 39.09 26.34
CA ILE A 542 -8.34 37.67 26.49
C ILE A 542 -7.63 37.47 27.85
N LYS A 543 -8.41 37.18 28.89
CA LYS A 543 -7.92 36.53 30.11
C LYS A 543 -8.33 35.06 30.06
N ASN A 544 -7.40 34.19 29.65
CA ASN A 544 -7.27 32.80 30.12
C ASN A 544 -6.25 32.03 29.27
N ARG A 545 -4.96 32.35 29.45
CA ARG A 545 -3.84 31.53 28.96
C ARG A 545 -3.32 30.55 30.03
N ALA A 546 -3.81 30.64 31.27
CA ALA A 546 -3.36 29.83 32.40
C ALA A 546 -4.18 28.54 32.64
N ALA A 547 -5.32 28.34 31.96
CA ALA A 547 -6.19 27.18 32.16
C ALA A 547 -5.92 26.00 31.19
N LEU A 548 -5.05 26.17 30.19
CA LEU A 548 -4.72 25.11 29.22
C LEU A 548 -3.47 24.31 29.58
N CYS A 549 -2.64 24.78 30.52
CA CYS A 549 -1.47 24.02 30.97
C CYS A 549 -1.81 22.96 32.03
N SER A 550 -2.91 23.09 32.79
CA SER A 550 -3.26 22.09 33.82
C SER A 550 -4.01 20.87 33.28
N TYR A 551 -4.36 20.84 31.99
CA TYR A 551 -5.08 19.73 31.37
C TYR A 551 -4.13 18.66 30.80
N PHE A 552 -2.89 19.05 30.46
CA PHE A 552 -1.88 18.11 29.96
C PHE A 552 -1.12 17.37 31.08
N ASP A 553 -0.92 17.98 32.25
CA ASP A 553 -0.28 17.33 33.40
C ASP A 553 -1.14 16.23 34.05
N ALA A 554 -2.45 16.17 33.75
CA ALA A 554 -3.36 15.14 34.24
C ALA A 554 -3.35 13.85 33.40
N LEU A 555 -2.87 13.90 32.15
CA LEU A 555 -2.83 12.74 31.26
C LEU A 555 -1.57 11.87 31.44
N ASP A 556 -0.45 12.46 31.88
CA ASP A 556 0.79 11.72 32.16
C ASP A 556 0.72 10.87 33.45
N ASN A 557 -0.22 11.15 34.36
CA ASN A 557 -0.39 10.37 35.58
C ASN A 557 -1.26 9.11 35.42
N VAL A 558 -1.92 8.92 34.27
CA VAL A 558 -2.75 7.72 34.01
C VAL A 558 -1.92 6.60 33.38
N GLN A 559 -0.90 6.92 32.58
CA GLN A 559 -0.07 5.88 31.93
C GLN A 559 0.91 5.16 32.86
N GLN A 560 1.22 5.69 34.05
CA GLN A 560 2.11 5.00 34.99
C GLN A 560 1.42 3.94 35.88
N ARG A 561 0.08 3.84 35.86
CA ARG A 561 -0.65 2.83 36.66
C ARG A 561 -0.86 1.49 35.95
N ASP A 562 -0.83 1.44 34.62
CA ASP A 562 -1.10 0.20 33.87
C ASP A 562 0.12 -0.71 33.70
N VAL A 563 1.33 -0.24 34.03
CA VAL A 563 2.56 -1.05 33.93
C VAL A 563 2.79 -1.95 35.15
N VAL A 564 2.04 -1.77 36.25
CA VAL A 564 2.25 -2.54 37.49
C VAL A 564 1.38 -3.81 37.57
N CYS A 565 0.29 -3.93 36.80
CA CYS A 565 -0.56 -5.14 36.85
C CYS A 565 -0.13 -6.28 35.90
N ALA A 566 0.82 -6.09 34.99
CA ALA A 566 1.28 -7.13 34.06
C ALA A 566 2.44 -8.01 34.60
N LYS A 567 2.78 -7.92 35.89
CA LYS A 567 3.84 -8.74 36.53
C LYS A 567 3.35 -9.70 37.62
N MET A 568 2.05 -9.84 37.81
CA MET A 568 1.47 -10.88 38.67
C MET A 568 0.26 -11.52 37.99
N SER A 569 0.53 -12.41 37.04
CA SER A 569 -0.37 -13.50 36.63
C SER A 569 0.48 -14.61 36.01
#